data_AF-A0A7C9CLG0-F1
#
_entry.id   AF-A0A7C9CLG0-F1
#
_cell.length_a   1.000
_cell.length_b   1.000
_cell.length_c   1.000
_cell.angle_alpha   90.00
_cell.angle_beta   90.00
_cell.angle_gamma   90.00
#
_symmetry.space_group_name_H-M   'P 1'
#
loop_
_entity.id
_entity.type
_entity.pdbx_description
1 polymer ?
#
loop_
_entity_poly.entity_id
_entity_poly.type
_entity_poly.pdbx_seq_one_letter_code
_entity_poly.pdbx_strand_id
1 'polypeptide(L)'
;LERANEILPSIPKEHHNSVARFLESRGMIEEALEVATDPDYRFELAIQLGRLEIAKEIALEVQSEKRWKQLGELAMSTGKFELAEKCLENAKDFSGMLLLYSSIGDAGG
;
A
#
# COMPACT_ATOMS: atom_id res chain seq x y z
N LEU A 1 -0.48 -2.33 -28.14
CA LEU A 1 -0.83 -2.01 -26.74
C LEU A 1 -0.87 -0.49 -26.48
N GLU A 2 -0.50 0.35 -27.45
CA GLU A 2 -0.43 1.83 -27.28
C GLU A 2 -1.76 2.62 -27.24
N ARG A 3 -2.92 2.04 -27.60
CA ARG A 3 -4.16 2.84 -27.70
C ARG A 3 -4.96 3.02 -26.40
N ALA A 4 -4.61 2.34 -25.31
CA ALA A 4 -5.35 2.48 -24.05
C ALA A 4 -5.00 3.80 -23.32
N ASN A 5 -3.74 4.25 -23.41
CA ASN A 5 -3.25 5.44 -22.71
C ASN A 5 -3.75 6.78 -23.29
N GLU A 6 -4.22 6.81 -24.54
CA GLU A 6 -4.69 8.05 -25.18
C GLU A 6 -6.15 8.41 -24.83
N ILE A 7 -6.93 7.46 -24.28
CA ILE A 7 -8.37 7.63 -24.03
C ILE A 7 -8.69 7.92 -22.56
N LEU A 8 -7.72 7.74 -21.66
CA LEU A 8 -7.82 8.05 -20.23
C LEU A 8 -8.35 9.47 -19.93
N PRO A 9 -7.94 10.56 -20.63
CA PRO A 9 -8.45 11.90 -20.33
C PRO A 9 -9.90 12.16 -20.80
N SER A 10 -10.54 11.24 -21.53
CA SER A 10 -11.93 11.39 -22.01
C SER A 10 -12.96 10.71 -21.11
N ILE A 11 -12.52 10.03 -20.05
CA ILE A 11 -13.41 9.31 -19.13
C ILE A 11 -13.72 10.24 -17.94
N PRO A 12 -14.99 10.41 -17.55
CA PRO A 12 -15.35 11.13 -16.34
C PRO A 12 -14.63 10.53 -15.13
N LYS A 13 -14.13 11.37 -14.22
CA LYS A 13 -13.49 10.95 -12.96
C LYS A 13 -14.35 9.96 -12.15
N GLU A 14 -15.67 10.02 -12.33
CA GLU A 14 -16.66 9.12 -11.75
C GLU A 14 -16.45 7.64 -12.14
N HIS A 15 -15.89 7.37 -13.32
CA HIS A 15 -15.66 6.00 -13.80
C HIS A 15 -14.22 5.51 -13.62
N HIS A 16 -13.30 6.36 -13.14
CA HIS A 16 -11.89 6.00 -12.99
C HIS A 16 -11.68 4.77 -12.09
N ASN A 17 -12.38 4.66 -10.96
CA ASN A 17 -12.28 3.49 -10.08
C ASN A 17 -12.85 2.22 -10.73
N SER A 18 -13.87 2.34 -11.61
CA SER A 18 -14.39 1.21 -12.37
C SER A 18 -13.40 0.73 -13.43
N VAL A 19 -12.71 1.66 -14.09
CA VAL A 19 -11.62 1.35 -15.04
C VAL A 19 -10.46 0.70 -14.30
N ALA A 20 -10.05 1.23 -13.16
CA ALA A 20 -8.99 0.64 -12.34
C ALA A 20 -9.32 -0.80 -11.90
N ARG A 21 -10.56 -1.08 -11.46
CA ARG A 21 -11.01 -2.46 -11.16
C ARG A 21 -10.98 -3.39 -12.37
N PHE A 22 -11.31 -2.86 -13.55
CA PHE A 22 -11.22 -3.63 -14.78
C PHE A 22 -9.76 -3.95 -15.14
N LEU A 23 -8.84 -2.99 -15.00
CA LEU A 23 -7.41 -3.17 -15.22
C LEU A 23 -6.83 -4.19 -14.22
N GLU A 24 -7.18 -4.08 -12.94
CA GLU A 24 -6.80 -5.02 -11.89
C GLU A 24 -7.27 -6.45 -12.22
N SER A 25 -8.53 -6.63 -12.62
CA SER A 25 -9.07 -7.94 -13.03
C SER A 25 -8.37 -8.54 -14.25
N ARG A 26 -7.67 -7.72 -15.04
CA ARG A 26 -6.84 -8.14 -16.17
C ARG A 26 -5.38 -8.38 -15.78
N GLY A 27 -5.02 -8.21 -14.52
CA GLY A 27 -3.65 -8.31 -14.01
C GLY A 27 -2.79 -7.06 -14.19
N MET A 28 -3.37 -5.97 -14.72
CA MET A 28 -2.69 -4.70 -14.98
C MET A 28 -2.76 -3.80 -13.74
N ILE A 29 -2.15 -4.26 -12.64
CA ILE A 29 -2.30 -3.65 -11.31
C ILE A 29 -1.57 -2.29 -11.25
N GLU A 30 -0.45 -2.13 -11.95
CA GLU A 30 0.26 -0.84 -12.03
C GLU A 30 -0.58 0.24 -12.70
N GLU A 31 -1.16 -0.07 -13.86
CA GLU A 31 -2.07 0.83 -14.58
C GLU A 31 -3.34 1.10 -13.76
N ALA A 32 -3.85 0.09 -13.03
CA ALA A 32 -4.96 0.29 -12.11
C ALA A 32 -4.64 1.32 -11.01
N LEU A 33 -3.42 1.29 -10.45
CA LEU A 33 -3.01 2.24 -9.41
C LEU A 33 -2.90 3.69 -9.94
N GLU A 34 -2.47 3.85 -11.20
CA GLU A 34 -2.37 5.17 -11.85
C GLU A 34 -3.75 5.78 -12.13
N VAL A 35 -4.73 4.95 -12.44
CA VAL A 35 -6.10 5.41 -12.76
C VAL A 35 -6.97 5.55 -11.50
N ALA A 36 -6.73 4.74 -10.47
CA ALA A 36 -7.51 4.78 -9.25
C ALA A 36 -7.44 6.16 -8.56
N THR A 37 -8.58 6.67 -8.14
CA THR A 37 -8.70 7.98 -7.48
C THR A 37 -9.08 7.86 -6.01
N ASP A 38 -9.70 6.74 -5.63
CA ASP A 38 -10.09 6.47 -4.25
C ASP A 38 -8.89 6.06 -3.38
N PRO A 39 -8.68 6.69 -2.21
CA PRO A 39 -7.52 6.41 -1.37
C PRO A 39 -7.55 5.01 -0.72
N ASP A 40 -8.72 4.46 -0.38
CA ASP A 40 -8.83 3.07 0.10
C ASP A 40 -8.36 2.09 -0.98
N TYR A 41 -8.88 2.25 -2.19
CA TYR A 41 -8.55 1.34 -3.28
C TYR A 41 -7.09 1.49 -3.75
N ARG A 42 -6.58 2.72 -3.86
CA ARG A 42 -5.16 2.97 -4.17
C ARG A 42 -4.23 2.35 -3.11
N PHE A 43 -4.62 2.37 -1.84
CA PHE A 43 -3.83 1.74 -0.78
C PHE A 43 -3.72 0.23 -1.01
N GLU A 44 -4.84 -0.45 -1.25
CA GLU A 44 -4.84 -1.90 -1.49
C GLU A 44 -4.01 -2.27 -2.73
N LEU A 45 -4.13 -1.50 -3.82
CA LEU A 45 -3.31 -1.69 -5.03
C LEU A 45 -1.82 -1.46 -4.74
N ALA A 46 -1.46 -0.43 -3.95
CA ALA A 46 -0.08 -0.15 -3.59
C ALA A 46 0.52 -1.25 -2.69
N ILE A 47 -0.26 -1.79 -1.75
CA ILE A 47 0.13 -2.94 -0.92
C ILE A 47 0.37 -4.17 -1.82
N GLN A 48 -0.56 -4.47 -2.73
CA GLN A 48 -0.47 -5.60 -3.65
C GLN A 48 0.78 -5.53 -4.56
N LEU A 49 1.16 -4.33 -4.98
CA LEU A 49 2.36 -4.08 -5.80
C LEU A 49 3.66 -3.99 -4.99
N GLY A 50 3.61 -4.04 -3.65
CA GLY A 50 4.79 -3.80 -2.81
C GLY A 50 5.29 -2.35 -2.84
N ARG A 51 4.46 -1.39 -3.27
CA ARG A 51 4.79 0.04 -3.39
C ARG A 51 4.66 0.74 -2.03
N LEU A 52 5.61 0.44 -1.15
CA LEU A 52 5.62 0.88 0.25
C LEU A 52 5.53 2.40 0.45
N GLU A 53 6.18 3.19 -0.41
CA GLU A 53 6.16 4.66 -0.28
C GLU A 53 4.77 5.22 -0.58
N ILE A 54 4.12 4.75 -1.65
CA ILE A 54 2.76 5.18 -2.01
C ILE A 54 1.76 4.76 -0.92
N ALA A 55 1.87 3.52 -0.43
CA ALA A 55 1.03 3.04 0.67
C ALA A 55 1.23 3.87 1.96
N LYS A 56 2.47 4.29 2.25
CA LYS A 56 2.79 5.17 3.39
C LYS A 56 2.17 6.56 3.23
N GLU A 57 2.28 7.19 2.06
CA GLU A 57 1.66 8.49 1.80
C GLU A 57 0.14 8.44 2.05
N ILE A 58 -0.52 7.39 1.56
CA ILE A 58 -1.96 7.21 1.78
C ILE A 58 -2.28 6.90 3.25
N ALA A 59 -1.46 6.09 3.93
CA ALA A 59 -1.65 5.80 5.36
C ALA A 59 -1.51 7.05 6.24
N LEU A 60 -0.61 7.97 5.87
CA LEU A 60 -0.45 9.27 6.54
C LEU A 60 -1.67 10.19 6.34
N GLU A 61 -2.29 10.15 5.17
CA GLU A 61 -3.50 10.93 4.87
C GLU A 61 -4.73 10.39 5.61
N VAL A 62 -4.93 9.07 5.58
CA VAL A 62 -6.15 8.45 6.12
C VAL A 62 -6.05 8.17 7.63
N GLN A 63 -4.84 8.05 8.18
CA GLN A 63 -4.56 7.86 9.60
C GLN A 63 -5.35 6.70 10.26
N SER A 64 -5.52 5.59 9.53
CA SER A 64 -6.23 4.42 10.01
C SER A 64 -5.28 3.38 10.61
N GLU A 65 -5.54 2.93 11.83
CA GLU A 65 -4.78 1.87 12.51
C GLU A 65 -4.68 0.60 11.65
N LYS A 66 -5.77 0.23 10.96
CA LYS A 66 -5.80 -0.95 10.08
C LYS A 66 -4.80 -0.83 8.92
N ARG A 67 -4.73 0.34 8.28
CA ARG A 67 -3.81 0.59 7.16
C ARG A 67 -2.36 0.60 7.62
N TRP A 68 -2.09 1.23 8.76
CA TRP A 68 -0.78 1.19 9.38
C TRP A 68 -0.33 -0.24 9.69
N LYS A 69 -1.25 -1.08 10.19
CA LYS A 69 -0.97 -2.50 10.40
C LYS A 69 -0.63 -3.24 9.10
N GLN A 70 -1.45 -3.11 8.05
CA GLN A 70 -1.19 -3.75 6.74
C GLN A 70 0.16 -3.30 6.14
N LEU A 71 0.45 -2.00 6.20
CA LEU A 71 1.72 -1.45 5.73
C LEU A 71 2.90 -1.94 6.56
N GLY A 72 2.73 -2.06 7.88
CA GLY A 72 3.75 -2.58 8.79
C GLY A 72 4.09 -4.04 8.52
N GLU A 73 3.08 -4.89 8.29
CA GLU A 73 3.26 -6.29 7.91
C GLU A 73 4.01 -6.43 6.58
N LEU A 74 3.65 -5.61 5.58
CA LEU A 74 4.38 -5.58 4.30
C LEU A 74 5.82 -5.07 4.47
N ALA A 75 6.03 -4.03 5.27
CA ALA A 75 7.35 -3.49 5.57
C ALA A 75 8.24 -4.53 6.29
N MET A 76 7.68 -5.31 7.22
CA MET A 76 8.39 -6.42 7.87
C MET A 76 8.79 -7.50 6.86
N SER A 77 7.85 -7.98 6.06
CA SER A 77 8.10 -9.06 5.09
C SER A 77 9.14 -8.68 4.02
N THR A 78 9.31 -7.38 3.76
CA THR A 78 10.28 -6.84 2.81
C THR A 78 11.60 -6.38 3.46
N GLY A 79 11.76 -6.57 4.78
CA GLY A 79 12.96 -6.21 5.52
C GLY A 79 13.15 -4.71 5.77
N LYS A 80 12.12 -3.88 5.54
CA LYS A 80 12.15 -2.44 5.84
C LYS A 80 11.79 -2.19 7.31
N PHE A 81 12.65 -2.62 8.23
CA PHE A 81 12.38 -2.62 9.66
C PHE A 81 12.09 -1.23 10.25
N GLU A 82 12.79 -0.18 9.81
CA GLU A 82 12.52 1.20 10.26
C GLU A 82 11.11 1.68 9.87
N LEU A 83 10.63 1.27 8.68
CA LEU A 83 9.26 1.58 8.25
C LEU A 83 8.25 0.73 9.04
N ALA A 84 8.55 -0.55 9.25
CA ALA A 84 7.71 -1.45 10.03
C ALA A 84 7.50 -0.94 11.46
N GLU A 85 8.57 -0.53 12.16
CA GLU A 85 8.51 0.05 13.51
C GLU A 85 7.56 1.25 13.57
N LYS A 86 7.74 2.23 12.67
CA LYS A 86 6.87 3.42 12.58
C LYS A 86 5.42 3.03 12.31
N CYS A 87 5.18 2.06 11.43
CA CYS A 87 3.85 1.61 11.11
C CYS A 87 3.17 0.93 12.30
N LEU A 88 3.90 0.10 13.06
CA LEU A 88 3.37 -0.56 14.25
C LEU A 88 3.07 0.43 15.38
N GLU A 89 3.90 1.46 15.57
CA GLU A 89 3.64 2.53 16.53
C GLU A 89 2.33 3.26 16.18
N ASN A 90 2.16 3.64 14.91
CA ASN A 90 0.93 4.28 14.44
C ASN A 90 -0.30 3.35 14.49
N ALA A 91 -0.10 2.03 14.36
CA ALA A 91 -1.15 1.03 14.52
C ALA A 91 -1.43 0.63 15.98
N LYS A 92 -0.63 1.14 16.93
CA LYS A 92 -0.62 0.70 18.35
C LYS A 92 -0.45 -0.81 18.52
N ASP A 93 0.28 -1.46 17.59
CA ASP A 93 0.50 -2.91 17.61
C ASP A 93 1.77 -3.26 18.40
N PHE A 94 1.67 -3.15 19.73
CA PHE A 94 2.77 -3.45 20.65
C PHE A 94 3.24 -4.91 20.58
N SER A 95 2.35 -5.83 20.20
CA SER A 95 2.69 -7.24 20.02
C SER A 95 3.60 -7.42 18.79
N GLY A 96 3.28 -6.74 17.70
CA GLY A 96 4.14 -6.67 16.52
C GLY A 96 5.49 -6.00 16.82
N MET A 97 5.52 -4.92 17.61
CA MET A 97 6.79 -4.28 18.02
C MET A 97 7.68 -5.22 18.84
N LEU A 98 7.09 -5.95 19.80
CA LEU A 98 7.83 -6.95 20.59
C LEU A 98 8.44 -8.03 19.69
N LEU A 99 7.66 -8.55 18.74
CA LEU A 99 8.13 -9.54 17.77
C LEU A 99 9.26 -8.98 16.90
N LEU A 100 9.12 -7.75 16.42
CA LEU A 100 10.13 -7.06 15.62
C LEU A 100 11.46 -6.94 16.38
N TYR A 101 11.44 -6.40 17.60
CA TYR A 101 12.64 -6.23 18.40
C TYR A 101 13.24 -7.56 18.85
N SER A 102 12.43 -8.58 19.16
CA SER A 102 12.94 -9.91 19.45
C SER A 102 13.63 -10.54 18.25
N SER A 103 13.16 -10.26 17.04
CA SER A 103 13.74 -10.80 15.80
C SER A 103 15.02 -10.06 15.37
N ILE A 104 15.12 -8.76 15.67
CA ILE A 104 16.31 -7.94 15.40
C ILE A 104 17.37 -8.09 16.51
N GLY A 105 16.93 -8.37 17.75
CA GLY A 105 17.76 -8.45 18.95
C GLY A 105 18.61 -9.72 19.09
N ASP A 106 18.53 -10.69 18.16
CA ASP A 106 19.40 -11.86 18.09
C ASP A 106 20.66 -11.58 17.25
N ALA A 107 21.37 -10.50 17.56
CA ALA A 107 22.67 -10.18 16.95
C ALA A 107 23.77 -9.92 18.00
N GLY A 108 23.47 -10.15 19.28
CA GLY A 108 24.37 -9.88 20.41
C GLY A 108 24.36 -10.95 21.49
N GLY A 109 24.20 -12.22 21.11
CA GLY A 109 24.46 -13.38 21.96
C GLY A 109 25.92 -13.82 21.91
#